data_AF-A0A9P8IAY9-F1
#
_entry.id   AF-A0A9P8IAY9-F1
#
_cell.length_a   1.000
_cell.length_b   1.000
_cell.length_c   1.000
_cell.angle_alpha   90.00
_cell.angle_beta   90.00
_cell.angle_gamma   90.00
#
_symmetry.space_group_name_H-M   'P 1'
#
loop_
_entity.id
_entity.type
_entity.pdbx_description
1 polymer ?
#
loop_
_entity_poly.entity_id
_entity_poly.type
_entity_poly.pdbx_seq_one_letter_code
_entity_poly.pdbx_strand_id
1 'polypeptide(L)'
;MQIKQKPLHNNHSSHLNAKFLEPYHFSESEAGICGAILIVVGLVTSAITSPIIDRYKKFLLAIKLQVPVLGIGYLAFTWAPQTGSIAAPYAISALIGAASFSLVPIALEWIIEQTHPVSPEVTSTICWTGGQLLGACFILISDSLKAGKDANPPQNLHR
;
A
#
# COMPACT_ATOMS: atom_id res chain seq x y z
N MET A 1 23.62 -26.23 37.74
CA MET A 1 23.07 -26.80 36.49
C MET A 1 22.04 -25.80 35.98
N GLN A 2 22.29 -25.26 34.79
CA GLN A 2 21.82 -23.95 34.32
C GLN A 2 20.31 -23.87 34.06
N ILE A 3 19.74 -22.77 34.56
CA ILE A 3 18.40 -22.25 34.30
C ILE A 3 18.32 -21.85 32.83
N LYS A 4 17.54 -22.55 32.01
CA LYS A 4 17.25 -22.10 30.65
C LYS A 4 16.15 -21.04 30.71
N GLN A 5 16.59 -19.80 30.88
CA GLN A 5 15.79 -18.59 30.66
C GLN A 5 15.08 -18.69 29.31
N LYS A 6 13.75 -18.77 29.31
CA LYS A 6 12.92 -18.50 28.14
C LYS A 6 12.74 -16.97 28.11
N PRO A 7 13.33 -16.23 27.16
CA PRO A 7 13.18 -14.78 27.14
C PRO A 7 11.73 -14.42 26.81
N LEU A 8 11.05 -13.90 27.84
CA LEU A 8 10.39 -12.60 27.89
C LEU A 8 10.18 -11.86 26.54
N HIS A 9 8.90 -11.63 26.20
CA HIS A 9 8.34 -10.46 25.48
C HIS A 9 8.93 -10.02 24.10
N ASN A 10 8.12 -10.18 23.04
CA ASN A 10 8.07 -9.48 21.73
C ASN A 10 7.71 -10.52 20.65
N ASN A 11 6.74 -10.41 19.74
CA ASN A 11 6.06 -9.28 19.13
C ASN A 11 4.67 -9.78 18.71
N HIS A 12 3.58 -9.21 19.26
CA HIS A 12 2.21 -9.45 18.76
C HIS A 12 1.89 -8.59 17.52
N SER A 13 2.88 -7.91 16.94
CA SER A 13 2.72 -6.84 15.97
C SER A 13 3.00 -7.23 14.51
N SER A 14 3.48 -8.45 14.21
CA SER A 14 3.93 -8.80 12.86
C SER A 14 3.20 -9.97 12.18
N HIS A 15 1.96 -10.28 12.61
CA HIS A 15 1.20 -11.41 12.09
C HIS A 15 0.57 -11.22 10.70
N LEU A 16 0.56 -10.00 10.13
CA LEU A 16 -0.05 -9.74 8.82
C LEU A 16 0.94 -9.93 7.66
N ASN A 17 2.20 -9.51 7.82
CA ASN A 17 3.22 -9.65 6.78
C ASN A 17 3.73 -11.09 6.65
N ALA A 18 3.84 -11.82 7.77
CA ALA A 18 4.26 -13.22 7.76
C ALA A 18 3.32 -14.13 6.94
N LYS A 19 2.01 -13.82 6.91
CA LYS A 19 1.00 -14.65 6.21
C LYS A 19 0.94 -14.50 4.70
N PHE A 20 1.39 -13.38 4.14
CA PHE A 20 1.34 -13.16 2.69
C PHE A 20 2.60 -13.67 1.96
N LEU A 21 3.71 -13.84 2.66
CA LEU A 21 5.02 -14.16 2.05
C LEU A 21 5.55 -15.56 2.37
N GLU A 22 4.99 -16.26 3.37
CA GLU A 22 5.33 -17.65 3.70
C GLU A 22 5.26 -18.62 2.50
N PRO A 23 4.31 -18.52 1.55
CA PRO A 23 4.25 -19.43 0.41
C PRO A 23 5.33 -19.21 -0.66
N TYR A 24 6.07 -18.10 -0.61
CA TYR A 24 6.96 -17.65 -1.70
C TYR A 24 8.44 -17.52 -1.32
N HIS A 25 8.86 -18.07 -0.17
CA HIS A 25 10.27 -18.07 0.30
C HIS A 25 10.85 -16.67 0.59
N PHE A 26 10.02 -15.63 0.75
CA PHE A 26 10.49 -14.31 1.14
C PHE A 26 10.53 -14.16 2.66
N SER A 27 11.64 -13.66 3.18
CA SER A 27 11.81 -13.36 4.60
C SER A 27 10.89 -12.21 5.01
N GLU A 28 10.40 -12.23 6.27
CA GLU A 28 9.66 -11.12 6.88
C GLU A 28 10.39 -9.77 6.73
N SER A 29 11.72 -9.81 6.68
CA SER A 29 12.57 -8.64 6.44
C SER A 29 12.44 -8.08 5.02
N GLU A 30 12.35 -8.93 4.01
CA GLU A 30 12.26 -8.56 2.59
C GLU A 30 10.89 -7.93 2.28
N ALA A 31 9.84 -8.48 2.88
CA ALA A 31 8.51 -7.88 2.86
C ALA A 31 8.50 -6.47 3.46
N GLY A 32 9.15 -6.31 4.62
CA GLY A 32 9.30 -5.02 5.28
C GLY A 32 10.06 -4.00 4.43
N ILE A 33 11.16 -4.41 3.79
CA ILE A 33 11.94 -3.55 2.88
C ILE A 33 11.11 -3.15 1.66
N CYS A 34 10.35 -4.07 1.08
CA CYS A 34 9.46 -3.80 -0.04
C CYS A 34 8.44 -2.68 0.30
N GLY A 35 7.82 -2.77 1.49
CA GLY A 35 6.93 -1.72 2.00
C GLY A 35 7.66 -0.40 2.29
N ALA A 36 8.87 -0.45 2.84
CA ALA A 36 9.69 0.74 3.08
C ALA A 36 10.06 1.47 1.77
N ILE A 37 10.44 0.73 0.73
CA ILE A 37 10.73 1.27 -0.61
C ILE A 37 9.49 1.96 -1.17
N LEU A 38 8.33 1.30 -1.10
CA LEU A 38 7.06 1.85 -1.55
C LEU A 38 6.78 3.22 -0.90
N ILE A 39 6.95 3.31 0.43
CA ILE A 39 6.71 4.55 1.18
C ILE A 39 7.75 5.62 0.82
N VAL A 40 9.04 5.32 0.88
CA VAL A 40 10.12 6.30 0.68
C VAL A 40 10.08 6.87 -0.74
N VAL A 41 10.01 6.00 -1.76
CA VAL A 41 9.93 6.42 -3.16
C VAL A 41 8.65 7.21 -3.40
N GLY A 42 7.54 6.77 -2.82
CA GLY A 42 6.27 7.48 -2.88
C GLY A 42 6.34 8.89 -2.33
N LEU A 43 6.87 9.06 -1.12
CA LEU A 43 7.01 10.37 -0.48
C LEU A 43 7.93 11.30 -1.27
N VAL A 44 9.07 10.80 -1.77
CA VAL A 44 9.99 11.59 -2.60
C VAL A 44 9.31 12.03 -3.90
N THR A 45 8.61 11.12 -4.57
CA THR A 45 7.87 11.44 -5.81
C THR A 45 6.78 12.46 -5.55
N SER A 46 6.06 12.33 -4.44
CA SER A 46 5.00 13.25 -4.00
C SER A 46 5.54 14.66 -3.75
N ALA A 47 6.66 14.76 -3.02
CA ALA A 47 7.32 16.04 -2.72
C ALA A 47 7.79 16.77 -3.99
N ILE A 48 8.21 16.04 -5.02
CA ILE A 48 8.61 16.63 -6.31
C ILE A 48 7.38 17.00 -7.16
N THR A 49 6.38 16.11 -7.21
CA THR A 49 5.25 16.25 -8.14
C THR A 49 4.23 17.29 -7.70
N SER A 50 3.98 17.43 -6.39
CA SER A 50 3.04 18.41 -5.83
C SER A 50 3.31 19.85 -6.30
N PRO A 51 4.52 20.44 -6.12
CA PRO A 51 4.76 21.83 -6.54
C PRO A 51 4.72 22.01 -8.07
N ILE A 52 5.05 20.97 -8.84
CA ILE A 52 4.97 21.01 -10.31
C ILE A 52 3.51 21.10 -10.74
N ILE A 53 2.67 20.20 -10.24
CA ILE A 53 1.25 20.15 -10.63
C ILE A 53 0.49 21.38 -10.12
N ASP A 54 0.81 21.86 -8.93
CA ASP A 54 0.23 23.10 -8.39
C ASP A 54 0.50 24.30 -9.30
N ARG A 55 1.69 24.37 -9.94
CA ARG A 55 2.03 25.43 -10.90
C ARG A 55 1.30 25.31 -12.23
N TYR A 56 1.13 24.10 -12.76
CA TYR A 56 0.54 23.89 -14.08
C TYR A 56 -0.98 23.71 -14.05
N LYS A 57 -1.58 23.42 -12.89
CA LYS A 57 -3.02 23.20 -12.67
C LYS A 57 -3.64 22.14 -13.59
N LYS A 58 -2.83 21.22 -14.13
CA LYS A 58 -3.27 20.13 -15.02
C LYS A 58 -3.66 18.86 -14.23
N PHE A 59 -4.46 19.01 -13.19
CA PHE A 59 -4.79 17.94 -12.23
C PHE A 59 -5.44 16.72 -12.89
N LEU A 60 -6.48 16.94 -13.70
CA LEU A 60 -7.24 15.85 -14.33
C LEU A 60 -6.37 15.00 -15.25
N LEU A 61 -5.39 15.62 -15.93
CA LEU A 61 -4.45 14.92 -16.79
C LEU A 61 -3.51 14.04 -15.97
N ALA A 62 -2.96 14.58 -14.87
CA ALA A 62 -2.10 13.82 -13.97
C ALA A 62 -2.82 12.60 -13.37
N ILE A 63 -4.07 12.78 -12.91
CA ILE A 63 -4.90 11.69 -12.39
C ILE A 63 -5.13 10.63 -13.49
N LYS A 64 -5.53 11.05 -14.69
CA LYS A 64 -5.78 10.14 -15.82
C LYS A 64 -4.56 9.34 -16.26
N LEU A 65 -3.35 9.84 -16.06
CA LEU A 65 -2.11 9.13 -16.38
C LEU A 65 -1.65 8.23 -15.24
N GLN A 66 -1.79 8.66 -13.97
CA GLN A 66 -1.36 7.87 -12.82
C GLN A 66 -2.27 6.68 -12.54
N VAL A 67 -3.59 6.79 -12.76
CA VAL A 67 -4.52 5.69 -12.50
C VAL A 67 -4.21 4.43 -13.33
N PRO A 68 -3.98 4.51 -14.67
CA PRO A 68 -3.54 3.35 -15.45
C PRO A 68 -2.17 2.81 -15.01
N VAL A 69 -1.22 3.67 -14.66
CA VAL A 69 0.11 3.25 -14.17
C VAL A 69 -0.04 2.44 -12.87
N LEU A 70 -0.91 2.88 -11.96
CA LEU A 70 -1.24 2.13 -10.75
C LEU A 70 -1.88 0.79 -11.08
N GLY A 71 -2.87 0.76 -11.97
CA GLY A 71 -3.52 -0.48 -12.39
C GLY A 71 -2.55 -1.49 -12.98
N ILE A 72 -1.67 -1.05 -13.88
CA ILE A 72 -0.61 -1.88 -14.47
C ILE A 72 0.38 -2.33 -13.41
N GLY A 73 0.76 -1.45 -12.47
CA GLY A 73 1.66 -1.77 -11.36
C GLY A 73 1.10 -2.91 -10.48
N TYR A 74 -0.14 -2.78 -10.02
CA TYR A 74 -0.80 -3.83 -9.22
C TYR A 74 -0.97 -5.13 -10.01
N LEU A 75 -1.32 -5.04 -11.30
CA LEU A 75 -1.44 -6.20 -12.18
C LEU A 75 -0.09 -6.91 -12.34
N ALA A 76 1.00 -6.18 -12.61
CA ALA A 76 2.36 -6.72 -12.70
C ALA A 76 2.83 -7.34 -11.38
N PHE A 77 2.43 -6.77 -10.24
CA PHE A 77 2.76 -7.29 -8.91
C PHE A 77 2.20 -8.71 -8.67
N THR A 78 1.15 -9.13 -9.39
CA THR A 78 0.60 -10.48 -9.24
C THR A 78 1.55 -11.59 -9.73
N TRP A 79 2.38 -11.30 -10.75
CA TRP A 79 3.36 -12.26 -11.29
C TRP A 79 4.80 -12.00 -10.85
N ALA A 80 5.09 -10.82 -10.29
CA ALA A 80 6.45 -10.45 -9.86
C ALA A 80 7.09 -11.45 -8.87
N PRO A 81 6.37 -11.98 -7.86
CA PRO A 81 6.94 -12.97 -6.93
C PRO A 81 7.32 -14.30 -7.59
N GLN A 82 6.71 -14.64 -8.74
CA GLN A 82 6.96 -15.90 -9.45
C GLN A 82 8.30 -15.92 -10.20
N THR A 83 8.95 -14.75 -10.33
CA THR A 83 10.23 -14.62 -11.04
C THR A 83 11.44 -15.11 -10.24
N GLY A 84 11.26 -15.42 -8.94
CA GLY A 84 12.34 -15.88 -8.05
C GLY A 84 13.41 -14.80 -7.74
N SER A 85 13.25 -13.58 -8.25
CA SER A 85 14.16 -12.45 -8.03
C SER A 85 13.49 -11.38 -7.19
N ILE A 86 14.18 -10.90 -6.15
CA ILE A 86 13.70 -9.84 -5.26
C ILE A 86 13.68 -8.44 -5.92
N ALA A 87 14.46 -8.26 -6.99
CA ALA A 87 14.57 -6.98 -7.67
C ALA A 87 13.24 -6.57 -8.35
N ALA A 88 12.49 -7.53 -8.88
CA ALA A 88 11.23 -7.26 -9.57
C ALA A 88 10.13 -6.75 -8.61
N PRO A 89 9.86 -7.41 -7.46
CA PRO A 89 8.97 -6.86 -6.44
C PRO A 89 9.37 -5.46 -5.94
N TYR A 90 10.67 -5.21 -5.73
CA TYR A 90 11.14 -3.89 -5.27
C TYR A 90 10.91 -2.80 -6.31
N ALA A 91 11.20 -3.06 -7.58
CA ALA A 91 10.97 -2.10 -8.66
C ALA A 91 9.49 -1.79 -8.85
N ILE A 92 8.62 -2.80 -8.79
CA ILE A 92 7.18 -2.61 -8.95
C ILE A 92 6.59 -1.90 -7.73
N SER A 93 7.03 -2.22 -6.51
CA SER A 93 6.62 -1.50 -5.30
C SER A 93 7.06 -0.04 -5.31
N ALA A 94 8.25 0.25 -5.83
CA ALA A 94 8.69 1.63 -6.05
C ALA A 94 7.78 2.37 -7.03
N LEU A 95 7.38 1.75 -8.15
CA LEU A 95 6.47 2.33 -9.13
C LEU A 95 5.06 2.56 -8.55
N ILE A 96 4.51 1.56 -7.85
CA ILE A 96 3.20 1.68 -7.18
C ILE A 96 3.26 2.77 -6.12
N GLY A 97 4.31 2.81 -5.31
CA GLY A 97 4.52 3.82 -4.29
C GLY A 97 4.59 5.23 -4.88
N ALA A 98 5.44 5.41 -5.90
CA ALA A 98 5.57 6.66 -6.65
C ALA A 98 4.21 7.18 -7.12
N ALA A 99 3.45 6.36 -7.85
CA ALA A 99 2.17 6.76 -8.39
C ALA A 99 1.08 6.93 -7.32
N SER A 100 1.09 6.13 -6.23
CA SER A 100 0.06 6.21 -5.18
C SER A 100 0.22 7.47 -4.33
N PHE A 101 1.43 7.73 -3.83
CA PHE A 101 1.70 8.86 -2.94
C PHE A 101 1.72 10.20 -3.68
N SER A 102 2.10 10.22 -4.97
CA SER A 102 1.98 11.45 -5.77
C SER A 102 0.53 11.80 -6.08
N LEU A 103 -0.36 10.81 -6.19
CA LEU A 103 -1.76 11.03 -6.52
C LEU A 103 -2.53 11.71 -5.37
N VAL A 104 -2.13 11.47 -4.11
CA VAL A 104 -2.79 12.04 -2.92
C VAL A 104 -2.84 13.58 -2.93
N PRO A 105 -1.72 14.32 -2.99
CA PRO A 105 -1.77 15.78 -3.03
C PRO A 105 -2.49 16.30 -4.28
N ILE A 106 -2.30 15.66 -5.43
CA ILE A 106 -2.95 16.04 -6.70
C ILE A 106 -4.48 15.93 -6.59
N ALA A 107 -4.98 14.84 -6.00
CA ALA A 107 -6.40 14.62 -5.83
C ALA A 107 -7.02 15.58 -4.80
N LEU A 108 -6.32 15.85 -3.69
CA LEU A 108 -6.78 16.80 -2.68
C LEU A 108 -6.86 18.22 -3.26
N GLU A 109 -5.84 18.68 -3.97
CA GLU A 109 -5.85 19.98 -4.64
C GLU A 109 -6.99 20.08 -5.67
N TRP A 110 -7.20 19.04 -6.47
CA TRP A 110 -8.29 18.99 -7.44
C TRP A 110 -9.68 19.07 -6.79
N ILE A 111 -9.92 18.30 -5.72
CA ILE A 111 -11.20 18.30 -5.01
C ILE A 111 -11.47 19.69 -4.41
N ILE A 112 -10.47 20.33 -3.81
CA ILE A 112 -10.60 21.69 -3.26
C ILE A 112 -11.02 22.67 -4.35
N GLU A 113 -10.41 22.59 -5.54
CA GLU A 113 -10.77 23.44 -6.68
C GLU A 113 -12.22 23.21 -7.14
N GLN A 114 -12.68 21.95 -7.15
CA GLN A 114 -14.06 21.62 -7.54
C GLN A 114 -15.12 22.01 -6.50
N THR A 115 -14.75 22.04 -5.22
CA THR A 115 -15.69 22.24 -4.11
C THR A 115 -15.72 23.67 -3.57
N HIS A 116 -14.99 24.60 -4.18
CA HIS A 116 -14.99 26.00 -3.77
C HIS A 116 -16.42 26.60 -3.75
N PRO A 117 -16.83 27.32 -2.68
CA PRO A 117 -16.04 27.89 -1.58
C PRO A 117 -16.00 27.06 -0.28
N VAL A 118 -16.23 25.74 -0.34
CA VAL A 118 -16.15 24.88 0.85
C VAL A 118 -14.73 24.87 1.41
N SER A 119 -14.59 24.83 2.74
CA SER A 119 -13.29 24.82 3.39
C SER A 119 -12.49 23.55 3.04
N PRO A 120 -11.18 23.66 2.74
CA PRO A 120 -10.32 22.52 2.41
C PRO A 120 -10.27 21.43 3.48
N GLU A 121 -10.44 21.82 4.75
CA GLU A 121 -10.44 20.91 5.89
C GLU A 121 -11.63 19.95 5.82
N VAL A 122 -12.80 20.42 5.40
CA VAL A 122 -14.00 19.58 5.28
C VAL A 122 -13.82 18.53 4.18
N THR A 123 -13.38 18.95 3.00
CA THR A 123 -13.24 18.04 1.85
C THR A 123 -12.14 17.01 2.04
N SER A 124 -11.00 17.42 2.60
CA SER A 124 -9.91 16.50 2.96
C SER A 124 -10.33 15.52 4.05
N THR A 125 -11.00 15.98 5.12
CA THR A 125 -11.46 15.10 6.21
C THR A 125 -12.46 14.06 5.71
N ILE A 126 -13.39 14.44 4.82
CA ILE A 126 -14.34 13.51 4.21
C ILE A 126 -13.59 12.47 3.36
N CYS A 127 -12.62 12.90 2.56
CA CYS A 127 -11.82 12.01 1.71
C CYS A 127 -11.04 10.98 2.55
N TRP A 128 -10.35 11.43 3.59
CA TRP A 128 -9.61 10.55 4.51
C TRP A 128 -10.52 9.62 5.29
N THR A 129 -11.65 10.12 5.81
CA THR A 129 -12.62 9.29 6.54
C THR A 129 -13.22 8.23 5.63
N GLY A 130 -13.56 8.59 4.39
CA GLY A 130 -14.02 7.66 3.36
C GLY A 130 -12.97 6.61 3.03
N GLY A 131 -11.70 7.01 2.85
CA GLY A 131 -10.58 6.09 2.62
C GLY A 131 -10.38 5.10 3.76
N GLN A 132 -10.43 5.56 5.01
CA GLN A 132 -10.31 4.70 6.19
C GLN A 132 -11.50 3.75 6.34
N LEU A 133 -12.73 4.21 6.07
CA LEU A 133 -13.91 3.36 6.09
C LEU A 133 -13.82 2.25 5.04
N LEU A 134 -13.45 2.59 3.80
CA LEU A 134 -13.23 1.61 2.73
C LEU A 134 -12.10 0.64 3.08
N GLY A 135 -11.00 1.13 3.66
CA GLY A 135 -9.90 0.31 4.15
C GLY A 135 -10.33 -0.66 5.24
N ALA A 136 -11.12 -0.20 6.21
CA ALA A 136 -11.68 -1.03 7.27
C ALA A 136 -12.61 -2.11 6.69
N CYS A 137 -13.54 -1.75 5.81
CA CYS A 137 -14.39 -2.71 5.10
C CYS A 137 -13.56 -3.74 4.34
N PHE A 138 -12.53 -3.30 3.61
CA PHE A 138 -11.63 -4.18 2.87
C PHE A 138 -10.90 -5.18 3.77
N ILE A 139 -10.38 -4.72 4.92
CA ILE A 139 -9.72 -5.60 5.90
C ILE A 139 -10.71 -6.63 6.46
N LEU A 140 -11.93 -6.22 6.83
CA LEU A 140 -12.95 -7.12 7.38
C LEU A 140 -13.41 -8.17 6.36
N ILE A 141 -13.61 -7.76 5.11
CA ILE A 141 -13.95 -8.68 4.01
C ILE A 141 -12.78 -9.64 3.77
N SER A 142 -11.56 -9.13 3.67
CA SER A 142 -10.36 -9.95 3.48
C SER A 142 -10.15 -10.94 4.62
N ASP A 143 -10.44 -10.55 5.86
CA ASP A 143 -10.37 -11.44 7.02
C ASP A 143 -11.46 -12.53 6.97
N SER A 144 -12.66 -12.18 6.51
CA SER A 144 -13.77 -13.13 6.31
C SER A 144 -13.53 -14.11 5.17
N LEU A 145 -12.72 -13.73 4.17
CA LEU A 145 -12.30 -14.59 3.05
C LEU A 145 -11.11 -15.50 3.41
N LYS A 146 -10.43 -15.30 4.55
CA LYS A 146 -9.35 -16.21 4.98
C LYS A 146 -9.95 -17.58 5.29
N ALA A 147 -9.39 -18.62 4.71
CA ALA A 147 -9.79 -19.98 4.98
C ALA A 147 -9.57 -20.35 6.46
N GLY A 148 -10.36 -21.29 6.96
CA GLY A 148 -10.29 -21.74 8.34
C GLY A 148 -8.91 -22.30 8.72
N LYS A 149 -8.70 -22.49 10.03
CA LYS A 149 -7.45 -23.06 10.59
C LYS A 149 -7.12 -24.46 10.06
N ASP A 150 -8.09 -25.11 9.40
CA ASP A 150 -8.00 -26.47 8.84
C ASP A 150 -7.68 -26.50 7.34
N ALA A 151 -7.50 -25.34 6.68
CA ALA A 151 -7.10 -25.28 5.27
C ALA A 151 -5.60 -25.59 5.09
N ASN A 152 -5.20 -26.07 3.91
CA ASN A 152 -3.77 -26.32 3.61
C ASN A 152 -3.33 -25.51 2.36
N PRO A 153 -2.56 -24.42 2.52
CA PRO A 153 -2.06 -23.87 3.79
C PRO A 153 -3.15 -23.16 4.62
N PRO A 154 -3.03 -23.14 5.96
CA PRO A 154 -4.03 -22.55 6.84
C PRO A 154 -4.10 -21.04 6.66
N GLN A 155 -5.32 -20.48 6.64
CA GLN A 155 -5.57 -19.04 6.40
C GLN A 155 -5.18 -18.53 5.00
N ASN A 156 -5.18 -19.40 4.00
CA ASN A 156 -5.06 -18.99 2.59
C ASN A 156 -6.32 -18.22 2.12
N LEU A 157 -6.20 -17.48 1.01
CA LEU A 157 -7.30 -16.70 0.40
C LEU A 157 -8.08 -17.51 -0.67
N HIS A 158 -7.79 -18.80 -0.81
CA HIS A 158 -8.44 -19.69 -1.76
C HIS A 158 -9.39 -20.62 -1.00
N ARG A 159 -10.70 -20.36 -1.12
CA ARG A 159 -11.75 -21.25 -0.64
C ARG A 159 -12.08 -22.31 -1.68
#